data_AF-A0A521EE46-F1
#
_entry.id   AF-A0A521EE46-F1
#
_cell.length_a   1.000
_cell.length_b   1.000
_cell.length_c   1.000
_cell.angle_alpha   90.00
_cell.angle_beta   90.00
_cell.angle_gamma   90.00
#
_symmetry.space_group_name_H-M   'P 1'
#
loop_
_entity.id
_entity.type
_entity.pdbx_description
1 polymer ?
#
loop_
_entity_poly.entity_id
_entity_poly.type
_entity_poly.pdbx_seq_one_letter_code
_entity_poly.pdbx_strand_id
1 'polypeptide(L)'
;MKSKPTTGIKKYRIEELLEYRNYPVYHTYDCRTRFKKNLFVVNLHASKRGDWAKPLIGICAIYNRQDGNYLATLGIDKNMTTIYPPHFFKRYRDRIVKDMGSSNEDIIRLYLHRNGWGLVAAPTDEKYQVLYNIFEAEMSGTDISFACVNSEGFCFGEKLGAINVMKTIISEDMLFDDQKEVLLNLKKSLNFSTKACLAAGILDKSTKPGVSKIGP
;
A
#
# COMPACT_ATOMS: atom_id res chain seq x y z
N MET A 1 26.40 -22.68 35.32
CA MET A 1 26.54 -22.10 33.95
C MET A 1 25.37 -21.16 33.70
N LYS A 2 25.62 -19.85 33.57
CA LYS A 2 24.58 -18.88 33.19
C LYS A 2 24.46 -18.87 31.67
N SER A 3 23.35 -19.39 31.13
CA SER A 3 23.04 -19.29 29.70
C SER A 3 22.77 -17.83 29.35
N LYS A 4 23.61 -17.24 28.49
CA LYS A 4 23.34 -15.93 27.90
C LYS A 4 22.04 -16.00 27.09
N PRO A 5 21.13 -15.02 27.19
CA PRO A 5 20.01 -14.95 26.27
C PRO A 5 20.55 -14.62 24.88
N THR A 6 20.24 -15.48 23.91
CA THR A 6 20.40 -15.23 22.47
C THR A 6 19.51 -14.05 22.07
N THR A 7 20.05 -12.84 22.15
CA THR A 7 19.53 -11.64 21.47
C THR A 7 19.77 -11.80 19.97
N GLY A 8 18.97 -12.65 19.33
CA GLY A 8 18.98 -12.92 17.89
C GLY A 8 18.18 -11.91 17.07
N ILE A 9 18.14 -10.63 17.46
CA ILE A 9 17.80 -9.56 16.50
C ILE A 9 19.14 -9.18 15.87
N LYS A 10 19.42 -9.69 14.67
CA LYS A 10 20.52 -9.16 13.86
C LYS A 10 20.33 -7.65 13.85
N LYS A 11 21.28 -6.91 14.42
CA LYS A 11 21.38 -5.46 14.28
C LYS A 11 21.26 -5.21 12.77
N TYR A 12 20.12 -4.70 12.29
CA TYR A 12 19.90 -4.46 10.88
C TYR A 12 21.08 -3.61 10.43
N ARG A 13 21.89 -4.12 9.48
CA ARG A 13 23.13 -3.47 9.04
C ARG A 13 22.78 -2.29 8.14
N ILE A 14 22.17 -1.28 8.74
CA ILE A 14 21.92 0.04 8.16
C ILE A 14 23.25 0.60 7.64
N GLU A 15 24.37 0.26 8.27
CA GLU A 15 25.73 0.67 7.87
C GLU A 15 26.13 0.19 6.46
N GLU A 16 25.75 -1.03 6.03
CA GLU A 16 26.06 -1.56 4.68
C GLU A 16 25.29 -0.81 3.57
N LEU A 17 24.22 -0.11 3.94
CA LEU A 17 23.36 0.62 3.02
C LEU A 17 23.81 2.09 2.83
N LEU A 18 24.75 2.57 3.65
CA LEU A 18 25.41 3.88 3.48
C LEU A 18 26.38 3.94 2.28
N GLU A 19 26.77 2.77 1.76
CA GLU A 19 27.74 2.66 0.66
C GLU A 19 27.12 2.85 -0.73
N TYR A 20 25.78 2.87 -0.83
CA TYR A 20 25.10 3.11 -2.10
C TYR A 20 25.41 4.51 -2.63
N ARG A 21 25.94 4.56 -3.86
CA ARG A 21 26.25 5.81 -4.57
C ARG A 21 25.07 6.36 -5.38
N ASN A 22 24.13 5.49 -5.76
CA ASN A 22 22.98 5.83 -6.59
C ASN A 22 21.71 5.83 -5.75
N TYR A 23 20.99 6.95 -5.76
CA TYR A 23 19.71 7.14 -5.06
C TYR A 23 18.58 7.38 -6.09
N PRO A 24 17.32 7.03 -5.78
CA PRO A 24 16.81 6.50 -4.51
C PRO A 24 17.24 5.06 -4.22
N VAL A 25 17.35 4.71 -2.94
CA VAL A 25 17.68 3.35 -2.47
C VAL A 25 16.48 2.76 -1.75
N TYR A 26 16.17 1.51 -2.08
CA TYR A 26 15.17 0.70 -1.42
C TYR A 26 15.83 -0.57 -0.91
N HIS A 27 15.63 -0.88 0.36
CA HIS A 27 16.09 -2.14 0.94
C HIS A 27 14.97 -2.81 1.72
N THR A 28 14.84 -4.13 1.57
CA THR A 28 13.74 -4.89 2.15
C THR A 28 14.27 -6.04 2.98
N TYR A 29 13.75 -6.19 4.19
CA TYR A 29 14.02 -7.31 5.08
C TYR A 29 12.78 -8.17 5.25
N ASP A 30 12.91 -9.45 4.91
CA ASP A 30 11.84 -10.43 5.05
C ASP A 30 12.06 -11.29 6.30
N CYS A 31 11.03 -11.43 7.12
CA CYS A 31 11.03 -12.26 8.32
C CYS A 31 9.78 -13.14 8.35
N ARG A 32 9.95 -14.47 8.35
CA ARG A 32 8.83 -15.40 8.53
C ARG A 32 8.71 -15.85 9.98
N THR A 33 7.50 -15.79 10.52
CA THR A 33 7.19 -16.37 11.84
C THR A 33 7.37 -17.88 11.81
N ARG A 34 7.88 -18.46 12.91
CA ARG A 34 8.22 -19.88 12.97
C ARG A 34 7.01 -20.80 12.79
N PHE A 35 5.90 -20.46 13.44
CA PHE A 35 4.71 -21.32 13.53
C PHE A 35 3.69 -21.03 12.43
N LYS A 36 3.17 -19.79 12.38
CA LYS A 36 2.11 -19.41 11.43
C LYS A 36 2.63 -19.15 10.02
N LYS A 37 3.95 -19.10 9.83
CA LYS A 37 4.62 -18.79 8.55
C LYS A 37 4.21 -17.45 7.92
N ASN A 38 3.56 -16.56 8.69
CA ASN A 38 3.30 -15.18 8.34
C ASN A 38 4.61 -14.50 7.99
N LEU A 39 4.61 -13.72 6.91
CA LEU A 39 5.74 -12.98 6.42
C LEU A 39 5.61 -11.52 6.86
N PHE A 40 6.60 -11.02 7.57
CA PHE A 40 6.77 -9.62 7.90
C PHE A 40 7.82 -9.02 6.98
N VAL A 41 7.50 -7.89 6.39
CA VAL A 41 8.37 -7.18 5.46
C VAL A 41 8.63 -5.78 6.03
N VAL A 42 9.91 -5.47 6.26
CA VAL A 42 10.36 -4.14 6.65
C VAL A 42 11.10 -3.54 5.47
N ASN A 43 10.58 -2.43 4.94
CA ASN A 43 11.20 -1.68 3.87
C ASN A 43 11.85 -0.40 4.42
N LEU A 44 13.07 -0.14 3.99
CA LEU A 44 13.78 1.11 4.23
C LEU A 44 13.93 1.84 2.90
N HIS A 45 13.46 3.07 2.85
CA HIS A 45 13.56 3.94 1.68
C HIS A 45 14.33 5.23 2.02
N ALA A 46 15.31 5.55 1.18
CA ALA A 46 16.00 6.83 1.21
C ALA A 46 16.02 7.45 -0.18
N SER A 47 15.51 8.68 -0.28
CA SER A 47 15.46 9.41 -1.55
C SER A 47 16.78 10.09 -1.90
N LYS A 48 17.57 10.45 -0.88
CA LYS A 48 18.94 10.98 -1.01
C LYS A 48 19.83 10.46 0.12
N ARG A 49 21.15 10.59 -0.03
CA ARG A 49 22.15 10.14 0.95
C ARG A 49 21.90 10.60 2.38
N GLY A 50 21.46 11.84 2.56
CA GLY A 50 21.17 12.40 3.89
C GLY A 50 19.99 11.74 4.61
N ASP A 51 19.05 11.14 3.88
CA ASP A 51 17.86 10.52 4.47
C ASP A 51 18.22 9.20 5.17
N TRP A 52 19.40 8.64 4.91
CA TRP A 52 19.77 7.34 5.47
C TRP A 52 19.98 7.35 6.99
N ALA A 53 20.25 8.51 7.58
CA ALA A 53 20.27 8.66 9.05
C ALA A 53 18.88 8.46 9.67
N LYS A 54 17.81 8.66 8.89
CA LYS A 54 16.42 8.50 9.28
C LYS A 54 15.59 8.10 8.06
N PRO A 55 15.73 6.86 7.55
CA PRO A 55 15.04 6.45 6.33
C PRO A 55 13.54 6.40 6.59
N LEU A 56 12.75 6.49 5.52
CA LEU A 56 11.35 6.10 5.63
C LEU A 56 11.27 4.60 5.89
N ILE A 57 10.49 4.23 6.91
CA ILE A 57 10.29 2.83 7.29
C ILE A 57 8.87 2.43 6.93
N GLY A 58 8.75 1.51 5.98
CA GLY A 58 7.50 0.80 5.69
C GLY A 58 7.47 -0.54 6.41
N ILE A 59 6.36 -0.86 7.06
CA ILE A 59 6.16 -2.18 7.67
C ILE A 59 4.87 -2.78 7.13
N CYS A 60 4.92 -4.01 6.63
CA CYS A 60 3.73 -4.79 6.35
C CYS A 60 3.87 -6.24 6.82
N ALA A 61 2.72 -6.91 6.92
CA ALA A 61 2.62 -8.32 7.19
C ALA A 61 1.71 -8.98 6.16
N ILE A 62 2.18 -10.06 5.55
CA ILE A 62 1.38 -11.01 4.79
C ILE A 62 1.08 -12.18 5.72
N TYR A 63 -0.19 -12.40 6.01
CA TYR A 63 -0.62 -13.43 6.97
C TYR A 63 -1.78 -14.25 6.44
N ASN A 64 -1.83 -15.51 6.87
CA ASN A 64 -2.79 -16.48 6.35
C ASN A 64 -3.97 -16.62 7.30
N ARG A 65 -5.18 -16.63 6.72
CA ARG A 65 -6.42 -17.07 7.36
C ARG A 65 -7.05 -18.18 6.53
N GLN A 66 -8.16 -18.74 7.01
CA GLN A 66 -8.88 -19.83 6.33
C GLN A 66 -9.39 -19.42 4.94
N ASP A 67 -9.67 -18.13 4.75
CA ASP A 67 -10.20 -17.52 3.52
C ASP A 67 -9.12 -16.94 2.59
N GLY A 68 -7.83 -17.02 2.97
CA GLY A 68 -6.71 -16.66 2.09
C GLY A 68 -5.62 -15.81 2.75
N ASN A 69 -4.72 -15.27 1.92
CA ASN A 69 -3.67 -14.35 2.39
C ASN A 69 -4.20 -12.92 2.48
N TYR A 70 -3.98 -12.32 3.64
CA TYR A 70 -4.21 -10.91 3.91
C TYR A 70 -2.88 -10.15 3.84
N LEU A 71 -2.96 -8.88 3.48
CA LEU A 71 -1.88 -7.91 3.70
C LEU A 71 -2.35 -6.91 4.76
N ALA A 72 -1.51 -6.63 5.75
CA ALA A 72 -1.67 -5.50 6.66
C ALA A 72 -0.48 -4.56 6.50
N THR A 73 -0.71 -3.27 6.23
CA THR A 73 0.32 -2.24 6.19
C THR A 73 0.17 -1.30 7.38
N LEU A 74 1.29 -0.92 7.99
CA LEU A 74 1.33 -0.03 9.14
C LEU A 74 1.73 1.38 8.69
N GLY A 75 0.80 2.32 8.80
CA GLY A 75 1.08 3.74 8.69
C GLY A 75 1.56 4.29 10.04
N ILE A 76 2.87 4.18 10.30
CA ILE A 76 3.49 4.58 11.58
C ILE A 76 3.12 6.01 11.96
N ASP A 77 3.27 6.96 11.03
CA ASP A 77 3.02 8.40 11.29
C ASP A 77 1.56 8.72 11.60
N LYS A 78 0.62 7.93 11.07
CA LYS A 78 -0.82 8.12 11.25
C LYS A 78 -1.41 7.21 12.33
N ASN A 79 -0.59 6.40 12.98
CA ASN A 79 -1.01 5.33 13.89
C ASN A 79 -2.19 4.52 13.33
N MET A 80 -2.09 4.14 12.06
CA MET A 80 -3.20 3.59 11.28
C MET A 80 -2.76 2.29 10.61
N THR A 81 -3.63 1.28 10.64
CA THR A 81 -3.37 0.01 9.95
C THR A 81 -4.32 -0.13 8.77
N THR A 82 -3.80 -0.44 7.59
CA THR A 82 -4.64 -0.75 6.42
C THR A 82 -4.58 -2.25 6.13
N ILE A 83 -5.74 -2.89 6.09
CA ILE A 83 -5.90 -4.32 5.82
C ILE A 83 -6.46 -4.50 4.42
N TYR A 84 -5.80 -5.34 3.64
CA TYR A 84 -6.21 -5.78 2.32
C TYR A 84 -6.60 -7.26 2.41
N PRO A 85 -7.90 -7.58 2.31
CA PRO A 85 -8.39 -8.95 2.39
C PRO A 85 -8.12 -9.75 1.10
N PRO A 86 -8.24 -11.09 1.13
CA PRO A 86 -7.98 -11.95 -0.02
C PRO A 86 -8.81 -11.57 -1.26
N HIS A 87 -10.08 -11.20 -1.05
CA HIS A 87 -10.96 -10.79 -2.15
C HIS A 87 -10.47 -9.52 -2.86
N PHE A 88 -9.75 -8.63 -2.17
CA PHE A 88 -9.17 -7.44 -2.80
C PHE A 88 -8.11 -7.87 -3.82
N PHE A 89 -7.25 -8.82 -3.46
CA PHE A 89 -6.21 -9.31 -4.38
C PHE A 89 -6.76 -10.18 -5.50
N LYS A 90 -7.88 -10.87 -5.28
CA LYS A 90 -8.63 -11.49 -6.37
C LYS A 90 -9.06 -10.45 -7.40
N ARG A 91 -9.68 -9.34 -6.96
CA ARG A 91 -10.07 -8.24 -7.85
C ARG A 91 -8.88 -7.56 -8.52
N TYR A 92 -7.79 -7.34 -7.79
CA TYR A 92 -6.55 -6.78 -8.35
C TYR A 92 -5.99 -7.68 -9.46
N ARG A 93 -5.98 -8.99 -9.23
CA ARG A 93 -5.59 -9.98 -10.23
C ARG A 93 -6.50 -9.91 -11.46
N ASP A 94 -7.82 -9.94 -11.27
CA ASP A 94 -8.78 -10.04 -12.37
C ASP A 94 -8.85 -8.73 -13.20
N ARG A 95 -8.77 -7.58 -12.53
CA ARG A 95 -9.03 -6.26 -13.13
C ARG A 95 -7.76 -5.56 -13.63
N ILE A 96 -6.65 -5.71 -12.91
CA ILE A 96 -5.40 -4.99 -13.21
C ILE A 96 -4.32 -5.90 -13.77
N VAL A 97 -3.91 -6.93 -13.03
CA VAL A 97 -2.73 -7.74 -13.41
C VAL A 97 -3.04 -8.68 -14.57
N LYS A 98 -4.27 -9.21 -14.63
CA LYS A 98 -4.74 -10.18 -15.62
C LYS A 98 -3.83 -11.43 -15.69
N ASP A 99 -3.35 -11.87 -14.53
CA ASP A 99 -2.43 -13.02 -14.38
C ASP A 99 -3.05 -14.14 -13.53
N MET A 100 -3.14 -15.34 -14.07
CA MET A 100 -3.70 -16.52 -13.40
C MET A 100 -2.64 -17.47 -12.81
N GLY A 101 -1.35 -17.26 -13.11
CA GLY A 101 -0.27 -18.18 -12.77
C GLY A 101 0.44 -17.88 -11.45
N SER A 102 0.59 -16.61 -11.08
CA SER A 102 1.36 -16.23 -9.89
C SER A 102 0.66 -16.59 -8.59
N SER A 103 1.45 -16.93 -7.58
CA SER A 103 0.93 -17.16 -6.23
C SER A 103 0.30 -15.87 -5.67
N ASN A 104 -0.62 -16.00 -4.72
CA ASN A 104 -1.23 -14.82 -4.11
C ASN A 104 -0.21 -13.98 -3.31
N GLU A 105 0.83 -14.61 -2.74
CA GLU A 105 1.93 -13.87 -2.10
C GLU A 105 2.71 -13.02 -3.13
N ASP A 106 2.95 -13.55 -4.34
CA ASP A 106 3.62 -12.82 -5.42
C ASP A 106 2.77 -11.65 -5.93
N ILE A 107 1.45 -11.85 -6.05
CA ILE A 107 0.50 -10.77 -6.38
C ILE A 107 0.54 -9.66 -5.33
N ILE A 108 0.58 -10.00 -4.05
CA ILE A 108 0.67 -9.01 -2.95
C ILE A 108 2.01 -8.25 -3.03
N ARG A 109 3.13 -8.95 -3.26
CA ARG A 109 4.45 -8.31 -3.41
C ARG A 109 4.49 -7.39 -4.63
N LEU A 110 3.89 -7.82 -5.74
CA LEU A 110 3.75 -7.00 -6.95
C LEU A 110 2.94 -5.73 -6.66
N TYR A 111 1.81 -5.86 -5.98
CA TYR A 111 0.98 -4.73 -5.57
C TYR A 111 1.78 -3.71 -4.75
N LEU A 112 2.51 -4.17 -3.73
CA LEU A 112 3.36 -3.33 -2.88
C LEU A 112 4.47 -2.64 -3.68
N HIS A 113 5.09 -3.35 -4.61
CA HIS A 113 6.14 -2.78 -5.46
C HIS A 113 5.61 -1.67 -6.38
N ARG A 114 4.42 -1.85 -6.97
CA ARG A 114 3.84 -0.91 -7.95
C ARG A 114 3.16 0.31 -7.32
N ASN A 115 2.56 0.13 -6.14
CA ASN A 115 1.74 1.16 -5.49
C ASN A 115 2.41 1.80 -4.28
N GLY A 116 3.50 1.21 -3.80
CA GLY A 116 4.14 1.62 -2.56
C GLY A 116 3.31 1.25 -1.33
N TRP A 117 3.62 1.91 -0.22
CA TRP A 117 3.18 1.51 1.13
C TRP A 117 2.22 2.51 1.77
N GLY A 118 2.02 3.67 1.13
CA GLY A 118 1.18 4.75 1.62
C GLY A 118 -0.22 4.71 1.04
N LEU A 119 -1.20 5.08 1.86
CA LEU A 119 -2.58 5.30 1.43
C LEU A 119 -2.87 6.80 1.37
N VAL A 120 -3.22 7.29 0.19
CA VAL A 120 -3.76 8.64 -0.01
C VAL A 120 -5.24 8.51 -0.31
N ALA A 121 -6.09 8.90 0.64
CA ALA A 121 -7.53 8.71 0.58
C ALA A 121 -8.28 10.01 0.86
N ALA A 122 -9.46 10.14 0.24
CA ALA A 122 -10.45 11.16 0.56
C ALA A 122 -11.63 10.51 1.28
N PRO A 123 -12.32 11.24 2.18
CA PRO A 123 -13.62 10.79 2.68
C PRO A 123 -14.57 10.58 1.51
N THR A 124 -15.46 9.59 1.64
CA THR A 124 -16.47 9.30 0.64
C THR A 124 -17.69 10.22 0.75
N ASP A 125 -18.50 10.24 -0.29
CA ASP A 125 -19.84 10.83 -0.34
C ASP A 125 -20.79 9.86 -1.08
N GLU A 126 -22.04 10.26 -1.29
CA GLU A 126 -23.06 9.48 -1.99
C GLU A 126 -22.62 9.10 -3.42
N LYS A 127 -21.92 10.00 -4.11
CA LYS A 127 -21.46 9.78 -5.48
C LYS A 127 -20.47 8.61 -5.57
N TYR A 128 -19.53 8.54 -4.64
CA TYR A 128 -18.59 7.43 -4.54
C TYR A 128 -19.27 6.13 -4.08
N GLN A 129 -20.29 6.21 -3.22
CA GLN A 129 -21.07 5.04 -2.81
C GLN A 129 -21.83 4.43 -3.99
N VAL A 130 -22.47 5.27 -4.82
CA VAL A 130 -23.16 4.83 -6.04
C VAL A 130 -22.18 4.14 -6.98
N LEU A 131 -21.00 4.73 -7.22
CA LEU A 131 -19.96 4.11 -8.04
C LEU A 131 -19.51 2.75 -7.48
N TYR A 132 -19.28 2.67 -6.16
CA TYR A 132 -18.94 1.40 -5.51
C TYR A 132 -20.02 0.34 -5.73
N ASN A 133 -21.29 0.70 -5.56
CA ASN A 133 -22.43 -0.23 -5.72
C ASN A 133 -22.57 -0.76 -7.15
N ILE A 134 -22.14 -0.02 -8.18
CA ILE A 134 -22.13 -0.49 -9.58
C ILE A 134 -21.16 -1.68 -9.74
N PHE A 135 -19.96 -1.58 -9.16
CA PHE A 135 -18.93 -2.61 -9.30
C PHE A 135 -19.07 -3.75 -8.30
N GLU A 136 -19.75 -3.51 -7.19
CA GLU A 136 -19.91 -4.46 -6.09
C GLU A 136 -21.38 -4.63 -5.72
N ALA A 137 -22.25 -4.84 -6.71
CA ALA A 137 -23.70 -4.94 -6.54
C ALA A 137 -24.13 -5.99 -5.50
N GLU A 138 -23.40 -7.11 -5.41
CA GLU A 138 -23.60 -8.16 -4.41
C GLU A 138 -23.22 -7.72 -2.98
N MET A 139 -22.50 -6.60 -2.84
CA MET A 139 -22.08 -5.98 -1.59
C MET A 139 -22.78 -4.64 -1.33
N SER A 140 -23.90 -4.37 -2.00
CA SER A 140 -24.64 -3.09 -1.96
C SER A 140 -25.14 -2.64 -0.58
N GLY A 141 -25.07 -3.49 0.45
CA GLY A 141 -25.30 -3.14 1.86
C GLY A 141 -24.04 -2.72 2.63
N THR A 142 -22.89 -2.58 1.96
CA THR A 142 -21.62 -2.18 2.58
C THR A 142 -21.40 -0.69 2.38
N ASP A 143 -21.36 0.04 3.50
CA ASP A 143 -20.98 1.45 3.48
C ASP A 143 -19.47 1.57 3.32
N ILE A 144 -19.04 2.32 2.30
CA ILE A 144 -17.65 2.74 2.19
C ILE A 144 -17.46 4.01 3.04
N SER A 145 -16.25 4.22 3.54
CA SER A 145 -15.91 5.42 4.32
C SER A 145 -14.90 6.30 3.58
N PHE A 146 -14.16 5.73 2.63
CA PHE A 146 -13.17 6.47 1.86
C PHE A 146 -12.99 5.90 0.45
N ALA A 147 -12.55 6.79 -0.44
CA ALA A 147 -12.03 6.45 -1.76
C ALA A 147 -10.56 6.88 -1.85
N CYS A 148 -9.74 6.08 -2.51
CA CYS A 148 -8.33 6.38 -2.71
C CYS A 148 -7.88 6.04 -4.12
N VAL A 149 -6.77 6.65 -4.52
CA VAL A 149 -6.18 6.46 -5.85
C VAL A 149 -4.77 5.97 -5.69
N ASN A 150 -4.39 4.97 -6.47
CA ASN A 150 -3.02 4.51 -6.60
C ASN A 150 -2.54 4.65 -8.06
N SER A 151 -1.35 4.13 -8.36
CA SER A 151 -0.78 4.23 -9.71
C SER A 151 -1.53 3.40 -10.75
N GLU A 152 -2.29 2.39 -10.30
CA GLU A 152 -2.94 1.40 -11.16
C GLU A 152 -4.47 1.51 -11.23
N GLY A 153 -5.09 2.32 -10.37
CA GLY A 153 -6.54 2.48 -10.35
C GLY A 153 -7.12 3.20 -9.13
N PHE A 154 -8.41 2.97 -8.93
CA PHE A 154 -9.25 3.56 -7.90
C PHE A 154 -9.65 2.48 -6.91
N CYS A 155 -9.48 2.75 -5.62
CA CYS A 155 -9.88 1.80 -4.59
C CYS A 155 -10.89 2.43 -3.63
N PHE A 156 -11.70 1.58 -3.03
CA PHE A 156 -12.69 1.97 -2.02
C PHE A 156 -12.51 1.12 -0.78
N GLY A 157 -12.79 1.70 0.37
CA GLY A 157 -12.62 1.03 1.65
C GLY A 157 -13.49 1.60 2.75
N GLU A 158 -13.47 0.90 3.86
CA GLU A 158 -14.22 1.20 5.07
C GLU A 158 -13.26 1.53 6.21
N LYS A 159 -13.63 2.48 7.06
CA LYS A 159 -12.84 2.86 8.23
C LYS A 159 -13.49 2.33 9.51
N LEU A 160 -12.77 1.48 10.21
CA LEU A 160 -13.12 0.89 11.50
C LEU A 160 -12.18 1.44 12.58
N GLY A 161 -12.44 2.67 13.04
CA GLY A 161 -11.57 3.38 13.98
C GLY A 161 -10.19 3.69 13.39
N ALA A 162 -9.14 3.07 13.94
CA ALA A 162 -7.76 3.20 13.45
C ALA A 162 -7.39 2.18 12.35
N ILE A 163 -8.35 1.33 11.94
CA ILE A 163 -8.17 0.31 10.91
C ILE A 163 -8.90 0.75 9.65
N ASN A 164 -8.20 0.77 8.52
CA ASN A 164 -8.82 0.85 7.22
C ASN A 164 -8.92 -0.55 6.63
N VAL A 165 -10.05 -0.91 6.06
CA VAL A 165 -10.23 -2.18 5.34
C VAL A 165 -10.49 -1.86 3.88
N MET A 166 -9.59 -2.28 3.01
CA MET A 166 -9.75 -2.14 1.57
C MET A 166 -10.81 -3.13 1.09
N LYS A 167 -11.79 -2.63 0.34
CA LYS A 167 -12.89 -3.46 -0.19
C LYS A 167 -12.63 -3.83 -1.64
N THR A 168 -12.26 -2.86 -2.46
CA THR A 168 -12.16 -3.10 -3.91
C THR A 168 -11.13 -2.21 -4.59
N ILE A 169 -10.75 -2.62 -5.79
CA ILE A 169 -9.94 -1.85 -6.73
C ILE A 169 -10.55 -1.97 -8.14
N ILE A 170 -10.56 -0.86 -8.86
CA ILE A 170 -11.11 -0.70 -10.20
C ILE A 170 -10.04 -0.02 -11.05
N SER A 171 -9.74 -0.60 -12.21
CA SER A 171 -8.82 -0.02 -13.18
C SER A 171 -9.53 1.04 -14.01
N GLU A 172 -8.76 1.97 -14.56
CA GLU A 172 -9.28 3.10 -15.35
C GLU A 172 -9.98 2.64 -16.65
N ASP A 173 -9.57 1.48 -17.21
CA ASP A 173 -10.17 0.88 -18.42
C ASP A 173 -11.58 0.32 -18.19
N MET A 174 -11.99 0.11 -16.94
CA MET A 174 -13.33 -0.39 -16.60
C MET A 174 -14.40 0.70 -16.51
N LEU A 175 -14.00 1.97 -16.59
CA LEU A 175 -14.90 3.10 -16.33
C LEU A 175 -15.59 3.57 -17.61
N PHE A 176 -16.87 3.91 -17.50
CA PHE A 176 -17.56 4.73 -18.49
C PHE A 176 -17.12 6.20 -18.39
N ASP A 177 -17.36 7.00 -19.43
CA ASP A 177 -16.80 8.35 -19.52
C ASP A 177 -17.30 9.31 -18.43
N ASP A 178 -18.56 9.18 -18.03
CA ASP A 178 -19.14 9.91 -16.90
C ASP A 178 -18.47 9.52 -15.56
N GLN A 179 -18.16 8.23 -15.37
CA GLN A 179 -17.47 7.72 -14.18
C GLN A 179 -16.00 8.14 -14.13
N LYS A 180 -15.34 8.18 -15.30
CA LYS A 180 -13.95 8.67 -15.42
C LYS A 180 -13.84 10.10 -14.92
N GLU A 181 -14.77 10.98 -15.28
CA GLU A 181 -14.73 12.37 -14.84
C GLU A 181 -14.72 12.49 -13.30
N VAL A 182 -15.58 11.71 -12.62
CA VAL A 182 -15.65 11.66 -11.15
C VAL A 182 -14.30 11.29 -10.54
N LEU A 183 -13.75 10.18 -11.01
CA LEU A 183 -12.59 9.55 -10.41
C LEU A 183 -11.28 10.28 -10.81
N LEU A 184 -11.23 10.90 -11.98
CA LEU A 184 -10.15 11.79 -12.35
C LEU A 184 -10.13 13.06 -11.49
N ASN A 185 -11.30 13.60 -11.12
CA ASN A 185 -11.37 14.72 -10.19
C ASN A 185 -10.87 14.34 -8.79
N LEU A 186 -11.21 13.13 -8.31
CA LEU A 186 -10.61 12.56 -7.10
C LEU A 186 -9.08 12.48 -7.20
N LYS A 187 -8.55 11.90 -8.29
CA LYS A 187 -7.10 11.77 -8.54
C LYS A 187 -6.41 13.14 -8.54
N LYS A 188 -7.01 14.15 -9.19
CA LYS A 188 -6.48 15.53 -9.20
C LYS A 188 -6.46 16.14 -7.79
N SER A 189 -7.55 16.00 -7.04
CA SER A 189 -7.67 16.52 -5.68
C SER A 189 -6.62 15.91 -4.75
N LEU A 190 -6.50 14.59 -4.74
CA LEU A 190 -5.51 13.88 -3.92
C LEU A 190 -4.07 14.22 -4.29
N ASN A 191 -3.77 14.37 -5.59
CA ASN A 191 -2.45 14.81 -6.04
C ASN A 191 -2.14 16.24 -5.62
N PHE A 192 -3.13 17.13 -5.66
CA PHE A 192 -3.00 18.50 -5.18
C PHE A 192 -2.73 18.53 -3.67
N SER A 193 -3.54 17.83 -2.88
CA SER A 193 -3.35 17.72 -1.42
C SER A 193 -1.98 17.13 -1.07
N THR A 194 -1.54 16.09 -1.77
CA THR A 194 -0.21 15.49 -1.56
C THR A 194 0.89 16.50 -1.85
N LYS A 195 0.82 17.22 -2.97
CA LYS A 195 1.78 18.28 -3.31
C LYS A 195 1.76 19.42 -2.29
N ALA A 196 0.59 19.82 -1.81
CA ALA A 196 0.43 20.89 -0.81
C ALA A 196 1.03 20.47 0.54
N CYS A 197 0.76 19.26 1.01
CA CYS A 197 1.35 18.73 2.24
C CYS A 197 2.88 18.56 2.13
N LEU A 198 3.39 18.17 0.96
CA LEU A 198 4.83 18.13 0.69
C LEU A 198 5.46 19.54 0.69
N ALA A 199 4.78 20.52 0.10
CA ALA A 199 5.25 21.92 0.07
C ALA A 199 5.22 22.57 1.46
N ALA A 200 4.23 22.21 2.28
CA ALA A 200 4.11 22.65 3.67
C ALA A 200 5.02 21.90 4.65
N GLY A 201 5.81 20.92 4.19
CA GLY A 201 6.68 20.09 5.04
C GLY A 201 5.92 19.14 5.98
N ILE A 202 4.62 18.96 5.78
CA ILE A 202 3.73 18.07 6.56
C ILE A 202 3.92 16.61 6.13
N LEU A 203 4.22 16.38 4.84
CA LEU A 203 4.65 15.09 4.30
C LEU A 203 6.12 15.19 3.89
N ASP A 204 6.90 14.15 4.15
CA ASP A 204 8.28 14.06 3.68
C ASP A 204 8.30 13.84 2.15
N LYS A 205 9.25 14.47 1.45
CA LYS A 205 9.42 14.47 -0.02
C LYS A 205 9.57 13.08 -0.63
N SER A 206 9.82 12.09 0.22
CA SER A 206 9.94 10.65 -0.03
C SER A 206 8.60 9.92 -0.17
N THR A 207 7.45 10.58 0.05
CA THR A 207 6.08 10.02 -0.12
C THR A 207 5.50 10.11 -1.54
N LYS A 208 6.31 10.48 -2.55
CA LYS A 208 5.84 10.39 -3.94
C LYS A 208 5.52 8.92 -4.28
N PRO A 209 4.32 8.58 -4.80
CA PRO A 209 4.13 7.29 -5.44
C PRO A 209 5.13 7.19 -6.59
N GLY A 210 5.84 6.05 -6.64
CA GLY A 210 6.91 5.80 -7.59
C GLY A 210 6.41 5.95 -9.02
N VAL A 211 6.67 7.11 -9.63
CA VAL A 211 6.70 7.21 -11.09
C VAL A 211 8.04 6.65 -11.49
N SER A 212 8.10 5.34 -11.72
CA SER A 212 9.22 4.74 -12.44
C SER A 212 9.19 5.32 -13.85
N LYS A 213 10.02 6.34 -14.11
CA LYS A 213 10.48 6.61 -15.46
C LYS A 213 11.39 5.45 -15.84
N ILE A 214 10.81 4.44 -16.48
CA ILE A 214 11.59 3.53 -17.29
C ILE A 214 11.93 4.32 -18.54
N GLY A 215 13.21 4.45 -18.82
CA GLY A 215 13.69 4.79 -20.14
C GLY A 215 15.14 4.34 -20.26
N PRO A 216 15.64 4.21 -21.50
CA PRO A 216 14.97 3.66 -22.68
C PRO A 216 14.81 2.13 -22.61
#